data_AF-A0A2D5G8Z6-F1
#
_entry.id   AF-A0A2D5G8Z6-F1
#
_cell.length_a   1.000
_cell.length_b   1.000
_cell.length_c   1.000
_cell.angle_alpha   90.00
_cell.angle_beta   90.00
_cell.angle_gamma   90.00
#
_symmetry.space_group_name_H-M   'P 1'
#
loop_
_entity.id
_entity.type
_entity.pdbx_description
1 polymer ?
#
loop_
_entity_poly.entity_id
_entity_poly.type
_entity_poly.pdbx_seq_one_letter_code
_entity_poly.pdbx_strand_id
1 'polypeptide(L)'
;SIFLAMSGIAIMVGDSISSGSLFGNLVALAIPINFAILVMIIRKNTNLDMVPAIFYSGIFSLIYGFFLTESFEFTSHDILMGFLLGVPQLALGFICITIGSRTTASATVGLLMLVETLCAPIWVWLFLNEIPPLSVFIGGAVIVSAIILKSFDKKKVTFS
;
A
#
# COMPACT_ATOMS: atom_id res chain seq x y z
N SER A 1 -20.57 0.41 -2.40
CA SER A 1 -19.23 0.23 -2.99
C SER A 1 -18.16 -0.05 -1.94
N ILE A 2 -18.02 0.73 -0.86
CA ILE A 2 -16.96 0.53 0.16
C ILE A 2 -17.04 -0.86 0.84
N PHE A 3 -18.21 -1.27 1.33
CA PHE A 3 -18.39 -2.59 1.95
C PHE A 3 -18.05 -3.74 0.99
N LEU A 4 -18.35 -3.57 -0.30
CA LEU A 4 -18.03 -4.55 -1.35
C LEU A 4 -16.52 -4.65 -1.60
N ALA A 5 -15.81 -3.51 -1.61
CA ALA A 5 -14.35 -3.50 -1.69
C ALA A 5 -13.72 -4.17 -0.45
N MET A 6 -14.27 -3.91 0.74
CA MET A 6 -13.81 -4.56 1.98
C MET A 6 -14.01 -6.07 1.94
N SER A 7 -15.14 -6.57 1.43
CA SER A 7 -15.36 -8.01 1.27
C SER A 7 -14.39 -8.62 0.25
N GLY A 8 -14.07 -7.92 -0.84
CA GLY A 8 -13.09 -8.38 -1.82
C GLY A 8 -11.69 -8.54 -1.23
N ILE A 9 -11.25 -7.57 -0.42
CA ILE A 9 -9.97 -7.66 0.32
C ILE A 9 -10.00 -8.82 1.31
N ALA A 10 -11.11 -8.99 2.05
CA ALA A 10 -11.24 -10.09 3.01
C ALA A 10 -11.13 -11.47 2.34
N ILE A 11 -11.67 -11.63 1.13
CA ILE A 11 -11.51 -12.85 0.34
C ILE A 11 -10.05 -13.04 -0.09
N MET A 12 -9.39 -11.97 -0.53
CA MET A 12 -7.98 -12.01 -0.97
C MET A 12 -7.01 -12.40 0.15
N VAL A 13 -7.32 -12.00 1.39
CA VAL A 13 -6.44 -12.17 2.56
C VAL A 13 -6.90 -13.33 3.45
N GLY A 14 -8.09 -13.89 3.22
CA GLY A 14 -8.70 -14.93 4.06
C GLY A 14 -7.85 -16.18 4.21
N ASP A 15 -7.23 -16.65 3.13
CA ASP A 15 -6.33 -17.81 3.16
C ASP A 15 -5.09 -17.52 4.01
N SER A 16 -4.51 -16.33 3.89
CA SER A 16 -3.33 -15.90 4.65
C SER A 16 -3.61 -15.71 6.15
N ILE A 17 -4.84 -15.31 6.53
CA ILE A 17 -5.25 -15.16 7.93
C ILE A 17 -5.31 -16.53 8.62
N SER A 18 -5.77 -17.56 7.90
CA SER A 18 -5.85 -18.94 8.40
C SER A 18 -4.48 -19.57 8.62
N SER A 19 -3.50 -19.26 7.77
CA SER A 19 -2.15 -19.84 7.85
C SER A 19 -1.17 -19.01 8.68
N GLY A 20 -1.46 -17.73 8.94
CA GLY A 20 -0.58 -16.79 9.64
C GLY A 20 -0.66 -16.86 11.16
N SER A 21 0.36 -16.34 11.85
CA SER A 21 0.34 -16.20 13.31
C SER A 21 -0.53 -15.02 13.75
N LEU A 22 -1.21 -15.14 14.89
CA LEU A 22 -2.08 -14.07 15.43
C LEU A 22 -1.30 -12.76 15.65
N PHE A 23 -0.05 -12.86 16.11
CA PHE A 23 0.84 -11.71 16.27
C PHE A 23 1.19 -11.05 14.94
N GLY A 24 1.55 -11.83 13.91
CA GLY A 24 1.84 -11.30 12.58
C GLY A 24 0.64 -10.59 11.96
N ASN A 25 -0.57 -11.16 12.13
CA ASN A 25 -1.81 -10.55 11.66
C ASN A 25 -2.10 -9.19 12.35
N LEU A 26 -1.85 -9.08 13.66
CA LEU A 26 -1.99 -7.81 14.38
C LEU A 26 -1.00 -6.74 13.90
N VAL A 27 0.26 -7.11 13.69
CA VAL A 27 1.29 -6.20 13.15
C VAL A 27 0.93 -5.79 11.73
N ALA A 28 0.45 -6.71 10.90
CA ALA A 28 0.01 -6.43 9.53
C ALA A 28 -1.15 -5.42 9.49
N LEU A 29 -2.08 -5.46 10.45
CA LEU A 29 -3.16 -4.47 10.58
C LEU A 29 -2.66 -3.09 11.00
N ALA A 30 -1.55 -3.00 11.74
CA ALA A 30 -0.99 -1.72 12.15
C ALA A 30 -0.44 -0.91 10.95
N ILE A 31 0.02 -1.58 9.89
CA ILE A 31 0.58 -0.94 8.68
C ILE A 31 -0.44 -0.02 7.98
N PRO A 32 -1.62 -0.49 7.55
CA PRO A 32 -2.61 0.38 6.88
C PRO A 32 -3.16 1.47 7.80
N ILE A 33 -3.23 1.22 9.12
CA ILE A 33 -3.64 2.25 10.10
C ILE A 33 -2.61 3.38 10.15
N ASN A 34 -1.32 3.05 10.30
CA ASN A 34 -0.23 4.04 10.28
C ASN A 34 -0.19 4.80 8.95
N PHE A 35 -0.37 4.09 7.83
CA PHE A 35 -0.43 4.69 6.51
C PHE A 35 -1.60 5.69 6.38
N ALA A 36 -2.78 5.33 6.86
CA ALA A 36 -3.94 6.23 6.87
C ALA A 36 -3.69 7.47 7.72
N ILE A 37 -3.07 7.31 8.91
CA ILE A 37 -2.69 8.43 9.78
C ILE A 37 -1.70 9.35 9.06
N LEU A 38 -0.66 8.79 8.43
CA LEU A 38 0.32 9.56 7.65
C LEU A 38 -0.39 10.43 6.60
N VAL A 39 -1.22 9.82 5.75
CA VAL A 39 -1.97 10.53 4.70
C VAL A 39 -2.86 11.63 5.29
N MET A 40 -3.51 11.39 6.42
CA MET A 40 -4.31 12.42 7.10
C MET A 40 -3.46 13.59 7.62
N ILE A 41 -2.27 13.31 8.18
CA ILE A 41 -1.34 14.35 8.64
C ILE A 41 -0.86 15.20 7.46
N ILE A 42 -0.52 14.58 6.31
CA ILE A 42 -0.10 15.30 5.10
C ILE A 42 -1.18 16.30 4.67
N ARG A 43 -2.44 15.85 4.68
CA ARG A 43 -3.59 16.66 4.23
C ARG A 43 -3.95 17.76 5.21
N LYS A 44 -3.83 17.51 6.51
CA LYS A 44 -4.07 18.53 7.54
C LYS A 44 -2.98 19.62 7.50
N ASN A 45 -1.75 19.26 7.14
CA ASN A 45 -0.60 20.15 7.17
C ASN A 45 0.03 20.37 5.79
N THR A 46 -0.78 20.79 4.82
CA THR A 46 -0.37 21.01 3.42
C THR A 46 0.79 22.01 3.25
N ASN A 47 0.96 22.95 4.18
CA ASN A 47 2.00 23.98 4.11
C ASN A 47 3.33 23.60 4.81
N LEU A 48 3.38 22.45 5.50
CA LEU A 48 4.62 21.98 6.12
C LEU A 48 5.42 21.13 5.13
N ASP A 49 6.72 21.37 5.04
CA ASP A 49 7.63 20.49 4.34
C ASP A 49 7.76 19.17 5.12
N MET A 50 7.32 18.07 4.51
CA MET A 50 7.41 16.74 5.11
C MET A 50 8.75 16.06 4.85
N VAL A 51 9.61 16.67 4.03
CA VAL A 51 10.96 16.15 3.71
C VAL A 51 11.80 15.91 4.97
N PRO A 52 11.86 16.84 5.96
CA PRO A 52 12.58 16.58 7.21
C PRO A 52 11.99 15.41 8.01
N ALA A 53 10.66 15.25 8.02
CA ALA A 53 10.01 14.16 8.74
C ALA A 53 10.37 12.78 8.15
N ILE A 54 10.43 12.68 6.81
CA ILE A 54 10.86 11.46 6.11
C ILE A 54 12.35 11.17 6.37
N PHE A 55 13.18 12.21 6.48
CA PHE A 55 14.58 12.04 6.85
C PHE A 55 14.74 11.46 8.27
N TYR A 56 14.01 12.02 9.24
CA TYR A 56 14.01 11.47 10.60
C TYR A 56 13.50 10.03 10.64
N SER A 57 12.45 9.68 9.88
CA SER A 57 11.98 8.28 9.83
C SER A 57 13.03 7.34 9.24
N GLY A 58 13.83 7.79 8.27
CA GLY A 58 14.97 7.05 7.75
C GLY A 58 16.04 6.78 8.82
N ILE A 59 16.39 7.78 9.63
CA ILE A 59 17.33 7.62 10.76
C ILE A 59 16.78 6.62 11.77
N PHE A 60 15.51 6.74 12.17
CA PHE A 60 14.89 5.78 13.09
C PHE A 60 14.85 4.36 12.51
N SER A 61 14.58 4.23 11.21
CA SER A 61 14.60 2.93 10.53
C SER A 61 16.01 2.31 10.52
N LEU A 62 17.06 3.12 10.37
CA LEU A 62 18.44 2.65 10.45
C LEU A 62 18.76 2.14 11.86
N ILE A 63 18.37 2.89 12.89
CA ILE A 63 18.57 2.50 14.30
C ILE A 63 17.83 1.19 14.59
N TYR A 64 16.55 1.09 14.20
CA TYR A 64 15.77 -0.14 14.39
C TYR A 64 16.35 -1.33 13.63
N GLY A 65 16.74 -1.13 12.37
CA GLY A 65 17.37 -2.16 11.55
C GLY A 65 18.68 -2.66 12.17
N PHE A 66 19.49 -1.77 12.73
CA PHE A 66 20.74 -2.13 13.42
C PHE A 66 20.51 -3.03 14.64
N PHE A 67 19.46 -2.78 15.43
CA PHE A 67 19.14 -3.61 16.60
C PHE A 67 18.47 -4.94 16.24
N LEU A 68 17.72 -5.00 15.13
CA LEU A 68 17.02 -6.21 14.71
C LEU A 68 17.88 -7.15 13.85
N THR A 69 18.98 -6.67 13.27
CA THR A 69 19.80 -7.51 12.38
C THR A 69 20.54 -8.58 13.18
N GLU A 70 20.38 -9.84 12.79
CA GLU A 70 21.06 -10.98 13.41
C GLU A 70 22.45 -11.21 12.79
N SER A 71 22.66 -10.73 11.57
CA SER A 71 23.91 -10.84 10.83
C SER A 71 24.18 -9.58 10.00
N PHE A 72 25.46 -9.32 9.71
CA PHE A 72 25.92 -8.19 8.89
C PHE A 72 26.52 -8.65 7.55
N GLU A 73 26.27 -9.90 7.17
CA GLU A 73 26.72 -10.44 5.89
C GLU A 73 25.68 -10.08 4.82
N PHE A 74 25.94 -9.00 4.10
CA PHE A 74 25.12 -8.57 2.97
C PHE A 74 25.82 -8.88 1.66
N THR A 75 25.13 -9.57 0.75
CA THR A 75 25.63 -9.77 -0.62
C THR A 75 25.51 -8.46 -1.40
N SER A 76 26.35 -8.25 -2.41
CA SER A 76 26.21 -7.10 -3.32
C SER A 76 24.82 -7.00 -3.96
N HIS A 77 24.16 -8.15 -4.16
CA HIS A 77 22.79 -8.22 -4.64
C HIS A 77 21.77 -7.66 -3.63
N ASP A 78 21.89 -7.98 -2.35
CA ASP A 78 20.99 -7.51 -1.29
C ASP A 78 21.10 -6.00 -1.11
N ILE A 79 22.33 -5.47 -1.19
CA ILE A 79 22.60 -4.03 -1.15
C ILE A 79 21.97 -3.33 -2.36
N LEU A 80 22.10 -3.90 -3.55
CA LEU A 80 21.51 -3.35 -4.78
C LEU A 80 19.98 -3.38 -4.74
N MET A 81 19.39 -4.49 -4.31
CA MET A 81 17.94 -4.62 -4.09
C MET A 81 17.45 -3.60 -3.05
N GLY A 82 18.12 -3.50 -1.89
CA GLY A 82 17.77 -2.54 -0.85
C GLY A 82 17.87 -1.08 -1.33
N PHE A 83 18.89 -0.76 -2.12
CA PHE A 83 19.02 0.55 -2.75
C PHE A 83 17.86 0.84 -3.72
N LEU A 84 17.49 -0.11 -4.58
CA LEU A 84 16.39 0.05 -5.54
C LEU A 84 15.02 0.14 -4.85
N LEU A 85 14.79 -0.64 -3.80
CA LEU A 85 13.55 -0.58 -3.02
C LEU A 85 13.46 0.73 -2.21
N GLY A 86 14.59 1.24 -1.70
CA GLY A 86 14.62 2.44 -0.86
C GLY A 86 14.62 3.75 -1.65
N VAL A 87 15.60 3.94 -2.53
CA VAL A 87 15.82 5.25 -3.16
C VAL A 87 14.80 5.53 -4.25
N PRO A 88 14.74 4.79 -5.38
CA PRO A 88 13.77 5.09 -6.40
C PRO A 88 12.36 4.66 -5.99
N GLN A 89 12.14 3.45 -5.46
CA GLN A 89 10.77 2.99 -5.20
C GLN A 89 10.11 3.71 -4.00
N LEU A 90 10.73 3.67 -2.82
CA LEU A 90 10.12 4.26 -1.62
C LEU A 90 10.12 5.81 -1.67
N ALA A 91 11.23 6.44 -2.06
CA ALA A 91 11.28 7.91 -2.07
C ALA A 91 10.35 8.51 -3.15
N LEU A 92 10.33 7.97 -4.37
CA LEU A 92 9.38 8.44 -5.38
C LEU A 92 7.94 8.17 -4.94
N GLY A 93 7.66 7.00 -4.37
CA GLY A 93 6.33 6.67 -3.83
C GLY A 93 5.85 7.70 -2.80
N PHE A 94 6.68 8.03 -1.82
CA PHE A 94 6.32 9.04 -0.81
C PHE A 94 6.22 10.46 -1.37
N ILE A 95 7.06 10.86 -2.33
CA ILE A 95 6.95 12.15 -3.00
C ILE A 95 5.62 12.23 -3.76
N CYS A 96 5.28 11.20 -4.54
CA CYS A 96 4.02 11.10 -5.28
C CYS A 96 2.81 11.14 -4.34
N ILE A 97 2.84 10.41 -3.21
CA ILE A 97 1.78 10.44 -2.20
C ILE A 97 1.67 11.82 -1.54
N THR A 98 2.80 12.45 -1.20
CA THR A 98 2.82 13.76 -0.53
C THR A 98 2.21 14.84 -1.43
N ILE A 99 2.60 14.86 -2.72
CA ILE A 99 2.06 15.80 -3.70
C ILE A 99 0.60 15.45 -4.04
N GLY A 100 0.30 14.18 -4.32
CA GLY A 100 -1.01 13.72 -4.77
C GLY A 100 -2.09 13.79 -3.69
N SER A 101 -1.75 13.52 -2.43
CA SER A 101 -2.71 13.58 -1.31
C SER A 101 -3.19 14.99 -1.00
N ARG A 102 -2.37 16.02 -1.29
CA ARG A 102 -2.72 17.45 -1.12
C ARG A 102 -3.77 17.90 -2.13
N THR A 103 -3.71 17.42 -3.37
CA THR A 103 -4.54 17.92 -4.48
C THR A 103 -5.71 17.02 -4.83
N THR A 104 -5.66 15.74 -4.45
CA THR A 104 -6.64 14.74 -4.87
C THR A 104 -7.69 14.45 -3.80
N ALA A 105 -8.95 14.28 -4.20
CA ALA A 105 -10.02 13.84 -3.31
C ALA A 105 -9.68 12.49 -2.66
N SER A 106 -9.89 12.36 -1.34
CA SER A 106 -9.61 11.15 -0.54
C SER A 106 -10.14 9.86 -1.17
N ALA A 107 -11.32 9.94 -1.80
CA ALA A 107 -11.96 8.81 -2.44
C ALA A 107 -11.17 8.29 -3.66
N THR A 108 -10.46 9.15 -4.38
CA THR A 108 -9.67 8.74 -5.56
C THR A 108 -8.35 8.11 -5.14
N VAL A 109 -7.70 8.62 -4.09
CA VAL A 109 -6.47 8.01 -3.55
C VAL A 109 -6.75 6.59 -3.06
N GLY A 110 -7.83 6.37 -2.31
CA GLY A 110 -8.22 5.02 -1.89
C GLY A 110 -8.51 4.08 -3.06
N LEU A 111 -9.09 4.58 -4.16
CA LEU A 111 -9.29 3.78 -5.38
C LEU A 111 -7.96 3.41 -6.06
N LEU A 112 -7.00 4.33 -6.11
CA LEU A 112 -5.67 4.05 -6.64
C LEU A 112 -4.95 2.95 -5.84
N MET A 113 -4.99 3.02 -4.50
CA MET A 113 -4.41 1.99 -3.63
C MET A 113 -5.06 0.61 -3.87
N LEU A 114 -6.37 0.56 -4.09
CA LEU A 114 -7.06 -0.69 -4.42
C LEU A 114 -6.59 -1.24 -5.77
N VAL A 115 -6.46 -0.39 -6.79
CA VAL A 115 -5.96 -0.79 -8.12
C VAL A 115 -4.53 -1.29 -8.02
N GLU A 116 -3.67 -0.60 -7.28
CA GLU A 116 -2.27 -1.00 -7.05
C GLU A 116 -2.19 -2.40 -6.41
N THR A 117 -3.04 -2.67 -5.43
CA THR A 117 -3.14 -3.98 -4.77
C THR A 117 -3.51 -5.10 -5.75
N LEU A 118 -4.33 -4.80 -6.77
CA LEU A 118 -4.67 -5.75 -7.84
C LEU A 118 -3.53 -5.93 -8.85
N CYS A 119 -2.81 -4.87 -9.15
CA CYS A 119 -1.68 -4.91 -10.05
C CYS A 119 -0.56 -5.82 -9.51
N ALA A 120 -0.26 -5.76 -8.21
CA ALA A 120 0.84 -6.51 -7.60
C ALA A 120 0.89 -8.01 -7.98
N PRO A 121 -0.17 -8.83 -7.77
CA PRO A 121 -0.16 -10.24 -8.18
C PRO A 121 -0.11 -10.43 -9.71
N ILE A 122 -0.63 -9.48 -10.49
CA ILE A 122 -0.56 -9.54 -11.96
C ILE A 122 0.88 -9.35 -12.45
N TRP A 123 1.63 -8.41 -11.85
CA TRP A 123 3.05 -8.20 -12.16
C TRP A 123 3.89 -9.42 -11.83
N VAL A 124 3.69 -10.00 -10.63
CA VAL A 124 4.40 -11.22 -10.22
C VAL A 124 4.08 -12.37 -11.17
N TRP A 125 2.82 -12.56 -11.52
CA TRP A 125 2.42 -13.59 -12.49
C TRP A 125 3.07 -13.37 -13.87
N LEU A 126 3.15 -12.14 -14.35
CA LEU A 126 3.72 -11.85 -15.69
C LEU A 126 5.25 -12.02 -15.76
N PHE A 127 5.98 -11.60 -14.72
CA PHE A 127 7.45 -11.57 -14.72
C PHE A 127 8.10 -12.78 -14.06
N LEU A 128 7.45 -13.36 -13.05
CA LEU A 128 7.96 -14.47 -12.26
C LEU A 128 7.19 -15.78 -12.53
N ASN A 129 6.11 -15.73 -13.32
CA ASN A 129 5.29 -16.88 -13.69
C ASN A 129 4.67 -17.62 -12.49
N GLU A 130 4.54 -16.95 -11.34
CA GLU A 130 3.86 -17.49 -10.16
C GLU A 130 2.35 -17.33 -10.32
N ILE A 131 1.62 -18.44 -10.28
CA ILE A 131 0.17 -18.45 -10.50
C ILE A 131 -0.52 -17.97 -9.21
N PRO A 132 -1.26 -16.83 -9.23
CA PRO A 132 -1.99 -16.38 -8.06
C PRO A 132 -3.07 -17.39 -7.67
N PRO A 133 -3.35 -17.58 -6.38
CA PRO A 133 -4.42 -18.46 -5.94
C PRO A 133 -5.79 -17.95 -6.39
N LEU A 134 -6.77 -18.85 -6.49
CA LEU A 134 -8.12 -18.53 -6.96
C LEU A 134 -8.79 -17.42 -6.13
N SER A 135 -8.47 -17.34 -4.82
CA SER A 135 -8.93 -16.29 -3.91
C SER A 135 -8.51 -14.88 -4.36
N VAL A 136 -7.34 -14.72 -4.97
CA VAL A 136 -6.87 -13.44 -5.52
C VAL A 136 -7.69 -13.02 -6.74
N PHE A 137 -8.01 -13.96 -7.63
CA PHE A 137 -8.87 -13.68 -8.78
C PHE A 137 -10.29 -13.30 -8.37
N ILE A 138 -10.89 -14.04 -7.42
CA ILE A 138 -12.23 -13.78 -6.92
C ILE A 138 -12.27 -12.44 -6.17
N GLY A 139 -11.36 -12.23 -5.23
CA GLY A 139 -11.25 -10.97 -4.49
C GLY A 139 -11.02 -9.78 -5.41
N GLY A 140 -10.18 -9.97 -6.44
CA GLY A 140 -9.91 -8.95 -7.45
C GLY A 140 -11.14 -8.58 -8.28
N ALA A 141 -11.91 -9.55 -8.75
CA ALA A 141 -13.15 -9.31 -9.49
C ALA A 141 -14.18 -8.53 -8.65
N VAL A 142 -14.28 -8.83 -7.35
CA VAL A 142 -15.16 -8.12 -6.40
C VAL A 142 -14.72 -6.66 -6.22
N ILE A 143 -13.42 -6.41 -6.06
CA ILE A 143 -12.86 -5.06 -5.94
C ILE A 143 -13.12 -4.26 -7.22
N VAL A 144 -12.87 -4.83 -8.40
CA VAL A 144 -13.15 -4.17 -9.69
C VAL A 144 -14.62 -3.80 -9.82
N SER A 145 -15.52 -4.72 -9.47
CA SER A 145 -16.97 -4.45 -9.46
C SER A 145 -17.33 -3.30 -8.52
N ALA A 146 -16.71 -3.24 -7.33
CA ALA A 146 -16.91 -2.15 -6.37
C ALA A 146 -16.45 -0.79 -6.90
N ILE A 147 -15.33 -0.75 -7.63
CA ILE A 147 -14.77 0.45 -8.27
C ILE A 147 -15.71 0.94 -9.38
N ILE A 148 -16.20 0.03 -10.22
CA ILE A 148 -17.14 0.34 -11.30
C ILE A 148 -18.42 0.99 -10.73
N LEU A 149 -19.02 0.38 -9.70
CA LEU A 149 -20.20 0.93 -9.03
C LEU A 149 -19.94 2.32 -8.45
N LYS A 150 -18.78 2.53 -7.80
CA LYS A 150 -18.37 3.83 -7.25
C LYS A 150 -18.23 4.89 -8.35
N SER A 151 -17.72 4.50 -9.52
CA SER A 151 -17.53 5.39 -10.67
C SER A 151 -18.86 5.87 -11.24
N PHE A 152 -19.85 4.98 -11.34
CA PHE A 152 -21.20 5.34 -11.78
C PHE A 152 -21.91 6.30 -10.81
N ASP A 153 -21.76 6.12 -9.49
CA ASP A 153 -22.34 7.04 -8.50
C ASP A 153 -21.74 8.45 -8.60
N LYS A 154 -20.43 8.57 -8.88
CA LYS A 154 -19.77 9.88 -9.03
C LYS A 154 -20.30 10.67 -10.22
N LYS A 155 -20.64 10.00 -11.34
CA LYS A 155 -21.23 10.64 -12.52
C LYS A 155 -22.63 11.20 -12.26
N LYS A 156 -23.41 10.62 -11.36
CA LYS A 156 -24.75 11.15 -11.02
C LYS A 156 -24.71 12.48 -10.25
N VAL A 157 -23.63 12.76 -9.53
CA VAL A 157 -23.50 13.98 -8.69
C VAL A 157 -23.00 15.20 -9.49
N THR A 158 -22.49 15.01 -10.71
CA THR A 158 -21.92 16.10 -11.53
C THR A 158 -22.89 16.68 -12.57
N PHE A 159 -24.16 16.26 -12.56
CA PHE A 159 -25.21 16.75 -13.47
C PHE A 159 -26.43 17.33 -12.73
N SER A 160 -26.19 18.00 -11.59
CA SER A 160 -27.20 18.80 -10.88
C SER A 160 -26.66 20.17 -10.54
#